data_AF-A0A0S6X427-F1
#
_entry.id   AF-A0A0S6X427-F1
#
_cell.length_a   1.000
_cell.length_b   1.000
_cell.length_c   1.000
_cell.angle_alpha   90.00
_cell.angle_beta   90.00
_cell.angle_gamma   90.00
#
_symmetry.space_group_name_H-M   'P 1'
#
loop_
_entity.id
_entity.type
_entity.pdbx_description
1 polymer ?
#
loop_
_entity_poly.entity_id
_entity_poly.type
_entity_poly.pdbx_seq_one_letter_code
_entity_poly.pdbx_strand_id
1 'polypeptide(L)'
;MWIPLLCTAVTTPLIVLFFHLPQKGAYTCYFLIELFVSGYSAPLFAASPMLLPPRLRALGMATVLFVLNVVGQGMGPFLTGFISDRIGTGPAGGLGLSIALMQVFGVLGAGILLLAVPAFRKREG
;
A
#
# COMPACT_ATOMS: atom_id res chain seq x y z
N MET A 1 14.90 -1.75 -3.86
CA MET A 1 13.69 -1.28 -4.58
C MET A 1 12.86 -2.40 -5.21
N TRP A 2 13.45 -3.57 -5.51
CA TRP A 2 12.72 -4.72 -6.07
C TRP A 2 11.74 -5.39 -5.08
N ILE A 3 12.05 -5.34 -3.78
CA ILE A 3 11.24 -5.92 -2.70
C ILE A 3 9.83 -5.27 -2.62
N PRO A 4 9.68 -3.94 -2.51
CA PRO A 4 8.36 -3.30 -2.49
C PRO A 4 7.61 -3.47 -3.82
N LEU A 5 8.31 -3.52 -4.95
CA LEU A 5 7.70 -3.75 -6.26
C LEU A 5 7.04 -5.14 -6.38
N LEU A 6 7.75 -6.19 -5.95
CA LEU A 6 7.22 -7.55 -5.92
C LEU A 6 6.07 -7.67 -4.93
N CYS A 7 6.20 -7.05 -3.75
CA CYS A 7 5.14 -7.09 -2.75
C CYS A 7 3.86 -6.39 -3.26
N THR A 8 3.94 -5.19 -3.82
CA THR A 8 2.74 -4.49 -4.33
C THR A 8 2.11 -5.21 -5.53
N ALA A 9 2.92 -5.78 -6.42
CA ALA A 9 2.42 -6.57 -7.55
C ALA A 9 1.67 -7.84 -7.12
N VAL A 10 2.10 -8.48 -6.02
CA VAL A 10 1.47 -9.70 -5.48
C VAL A 10 0.26 -9.37 -4.61
N THR A 11 0.33 -8.36 -3.76
CA THR A 11 -0.76 -7.97 -2.86
C THR A 11 -2.00 -7.48 -3.62
N THR A 12 -1.81 -6.81 -4.75
CA THR A 12 -2.91 -6.25 -5.57
C THR A 12 -3.92 -7.29 -6.06
N PRO A 13 -3.53 -8.38 -6.76
CA PRO A 13 -4.46 -9.42 -7.16
C PRO A 13 -5.01 -10.22 -5.96
N LEU A 14 -4.24 -10.35 -4.88
CA LEU A 14 -4.67 -11.03 -3.65
C LEU A 14 -5.85 -10.31 -2.96
N ILE A 15 -5.85 -8.98 -2.94
CA ILE A 15 -6.96 -8.17 -2.39
C ILE A 15 -8.24 -8.36 -3.22
N VAL A 16 -8.14 -8.40 -4.55
CA VAL A 16 -9.31 -8.64 -5.41
C VAL A 16 -9.83 -10.06 -5.24
N LEU A 17 -8.93 -11.04 -5.12
CA LEU A 17 -9.26 -12.44 -4.90
C LEU A 17 -9.94 -12.68 -3.55
N PHE A 18 -9.57 -11.94 -2.51
CA PHE A 18 -10.20 -11.99 -1.19
C PHE A 18 -11.72 -11.78 -1.24
N PHE A 19 -12.21 -10.86 -2.10
CA PHE A 19 -13.65 -10.61 -2.25
C PHE A 19 -14.41 -11.70 -3.04
N HIS A 20 -13.70 -12.57 -3.76
CA HIS A 20 -14.30 -13.64 -4.55
C HIS A 20 -14.24 -15.01 -3.84
N LEU A 21 -13.52 -15.12 -2.73
CA LEU A 21 -13.30 -16.38 -2.01
C LEU A 21 -14.33 -16.60 -0.89
N PRO A 22 -14.79 -17.85 -0.66
CA PRO A 22 -15.63 -18.20 0.49
C PRO A 22 -14.87 -18.05 1.82
N GLN A 23 -15.63 -17.89 2.92
CA GLN A 23 -15.16 -17.48 4.26
C GLN A 23 -13.89 -18.18 4.76
N LYS A 24 -13.69 -19.48 4.46
CA LYS A 24 -12.49 -20.22 4.90
C LYS A 24 -11.21 -19.83 4.14
N GLY A 25 -11.31 -19.53 2.84
CA GLY A 25 -10.16 -19.10 2.01
C GLY A 25 -9.79 -17.63 2.19
N ALA A 26 -10.76 -16.81 2.62
CA ALA A 26 -10.57 -15.39 2.87
C ALA A 26 -9.54 -15.13 3.98
N TYR A 27 -9.57 -15.88 5.09
CA TYR A 27 -8.60 -15.71 6.18
C TYR A 27 -7.16 -16.02 5.76
N THR A 28 -6.97 -17.07 4.94
CA THR A 28 -5.63 -17.42 4.43
C THR A 28 -5.10 -16.35 3.47
N CYS A 29 -5.96 -15.82 2.59
CA CYS A 29 -5.56 -14.71 1.71
C CYS A 29 -5.25 -13.44 2.50
N TYR A 30 -6.03 -13.11 3.54
CA TYR A 30 -5.77 -11.97 4.41
C TYR A 30 -4.41 -12.10 5.13
N PHE A 31 -4.10 -13.29 5.63
CA PHE A 31 -2.78 -13.56 6.24
C PHE A 31 -1.64 -13.36 5.24
N LEU A 32 -1.79 -13.85 4.01
CA LEU A 32 -0.78 -13.63 2.96
C LEU A 32 -0.64 -12.16 2.60
N ILE A 33 -1.73 -11.42 2.44
CA ILE A 33 -1.73 -9.97 2.19
C ILE A 33 -0.89 -9.25 3.26
N GLU A 34 -1.20 -9.50 4.55
CA GLU A 34 -0.53 -8.83 5.66
C GLU A 34 0.96 -9.19 5.75
N LEU A 35 1.32 -10.45 5.46
CA LEU A 35 2.70 -10.92 5.44
C LEU A 35 3.54 -10.16 4.40
N PHE A 36 3.02 -10.01 3.18
CA PHE A 36 3.72 -9.28 2.11
C PHE A 36 3.77 -7.78 2.38
N VAL A 37 2.70 -7.19 2.94
CA VAL A 37 2.67 -5.77 3.31
C VAL A 37 3.70 -5.44 4.40
N SER A 38 3.75 -6.26 5.44
CA SER A 38 4.72 -6.13 6.53
C SER A 38 6.15 -6.32 6.04
N GLY A 39 6.36 -7.25 5.10
CA GLY A 39 7.66 -7.59 4.53
C GLY A 39 8.36 -6.44 3.80
N TYR A 40 7.62 -5.58 3.10
CA TYR A 40 8.23 -4.40 2.45
C TYR A 40 8.26 -3.17 3.36
N SER A 41 7.32 -3.05 4.29
CA SER A 41 7.19 -1.86 5.15
C SER A 41 8.35 -1.74 6.13
N ALA A 42 8.78 -2.85 6.76
CA ALA A 42 9.89 -2.87 7.71
C ALA A 42 11.22 -2.33 7.14
N PRO A 43 11.73 -2.80 5.98
CA PRO A 43 12.93 -2.24 5.39
C PRO A 43 12.76 -0.79 4.91
N LEU A 44 11.54 -0.37 4.51
CA LEU A 44 11.28 1.03 4.15
C LEU A 44 11.44 1.96 5.36
N PHE A 45 10.85 1.58 6.50
CA PHE A 45 10.98 2.33 7.75
C PHE A 45 12.42 2.32 8.28
N ALA A 46 13.17 1.23 8.11
CA ALA A 46 14.56 1.15 8.52
C ALA A 46 15.52 1.97 7.63
N ALA A 47 15.23 2.09 6.32
CA ALA A 47 16.04 2.86 5.38
C ALA A 47 15.78 4.37 5.48
N SER A 48 14.56 4.78 5.83
CA SER A 48 14.16 6.20 5.91
C SER A 48 15.10 7.08 6.76
N PRO A 49 15.49 6.72 8.00
CA PRO A 49 16.38 7.55 8.82
C PRO A 49 17.84 7.47 8.38
N MET A 50 18.24 6.47 7.59
CA MET A 50 19.62 6.34 7.10
C MET A 50 19.96 7.42 6.07
N LEU A 51 18.97 7.93 5.35
CA LEU A 51 19.12 8.99 4.35
C LEU A 51 19.21 10.40 4.97
N LEU A 52 18.95 10.55 6.27
CA LEU A 52 19.01 11.83 6.96
C LEU A 52 20.30 12.02 7.78
N PRO A 53 20.80 13.26 7.90
CA PRO A 53 21.86 13.61 8.83
C PRO A 53 21.49 13.22 10.27
N PRO A 54 22.44 12.76 11.12
CA PRO A 54 22.16 12.24 12.46
C PRO A 54 21.32 13.18 13.34
N ARG A 55 21.59 14.48 13.25
CA ARG A 55 20.89 15.55 13.99
C ARG A 55 19.43 15.79 13.59
N LEU A 56 19.02 15.34 12.41
CA LEU A 56 17.65 15.54 11.89
C LEU A 56 16.83 14.25 11.85
N ARG A 57 17.41 13.10 12.26
CA ARG A 57 16.72 11.81 12.18
C ARG A 57 15.39 11.79 12.92
N ALA A 58 15.34 12.34 14.14
CA ALA A 58 14.10 12.38 14.92
C ALA A 58 13.03 13.24 14.24
N LEU A 59 13.39 14.45 13.79
CA LEU A 59 12.47 15.37 13.12
C LEU A 59 11.99 14.82 11.77
N GLY A 60 12.90 14.29 10.96
CA GLY A 60 12.57 13.74 9.64
C GLY A 60 11.68 12.51 9.74
N MET A 61 11.93 11.61 10.69
CA MET A 61 11.06 10.46 10.91
C MET A 61 9.69 10.87 11.44
N ALA A 62 9.61 11.89 12.30
CA ALA A 62 8.33 12.45 12.74
C ALA A 62 7.53 13.03 11.56
N THR A 63 8.16 13.77 10.65
CA THR A 63 7.50 14.29 9.44
C THR A 63 7.06 13.17 8.49
N VAL A 64 7.93 12.16 8.26
CA VAL A 64 7.58 11.00 7.42
C VAL A 64 6.40 10.24 8.02
N LEU A 65 6.44 9.93 9.32
CA LEU A 65 5.33 9.25 10.02
C LEU A 65 4.06 10.09 10.02
N PHE A 66 4.17 11.40 10.22
CA PHE A 66 3.03 12.31 10.17
C PHE A 66 2.36 12.27 8.78
N VAL A 67 3.14 12.41 7.71
CA VAL A 67 2.60 12.37 6.33
C VAL A 67 2.03 10.98 6.02
N LEU A 68 2.72 9.90 6.37
CA LEU A 68 2.26 8.53 6.12
C LEU A 68 0.94 8.22 6.85
N ASN A 69 0.81 8.64 8.12
CA ASN A 69 -0.40 8.38 8.90
C ASN A 69 -1.56 9.32 8.52
N VAL A 70 -1.30 10.61 8.32
CA VAL A 70 -2.37 11.58 8.01
C VAL A 70 -2.82 11.47 6.55
N VAL A 71 -1.89 11.46 5.60
CA VAL A 71 -2.23 11.42 4.17
C VAL A 71 -2.44 10.00 3.70
N GLY A 72 -1.58 9.06 4.07
CA GLY A 72 -1.72 7.67 3.64
C GLY A 72 -2.93 7.00 4.30
N GLN A 73 -2.85 6.81 5.62
CA GLN A 73 -3.87 6.10 6.37
C GLN A 73 -5.13 6.93 6.68
N GLY A 74 -5.06 8.26 6.67
CA GLY A 74 -6.25 9.09 6.81
C GLY A 74 -7.05 9.20 5.52
N MET A 75 -6.37 9.48 4.40
CA MET A 75 -7.05 9.74 3.13
C MET A 75 -7.53 8.46 2.43
N GLY A 76 -6.82 7.34 2.57
CA GLY A 76 -7.19 6.06 1.95
C GLY A 76 -8.56 5.53 2.39
N PRO A 77 -8.78 5.26 3.69
CA PRO A 77 -10.07 4.83 4.23
C PRO A 77 -11.16 5.87 4.05
N PHE A 78 -10.83 7.17 4.17
CA PHE A 78 -11.80 8.25 3.97
C PHE A 78 -12.35 8.25 2.53
N LEU A 79 -11.47 8.18 1.52
CA LEU A 79 -11.89 8.08 0.12
C LEU A 79 -12.63 6.77 -0.15
N THR A 80 -12.19 5.66 0.44
CA THR A 80 -12.85 4.35 0.30
C THR A 80 -14.27 4.39 0.84
N GLY A 81 -14.48 4.99 2.02
CA GLY A 81 -15.79 5.20 2.62
C GLY A 81 -16.65 6.16 1.80
N PHE A 82 -16.09 7.30 1.38
CA PHE A 82 -16.80 8.28 0.55
C PHE A 82 -17.28 7.68 -0.78
N ILE A 83 -16.47 6.84 -1.42
CA ILE A 83 -16.84 6.12 -2.65
C ILE A 83 -17.89 5.05 -2.34
N SER A 84 -17.74 4.31 -1.24
CA SER A 84 -18.71 3.29 -0.81
C SER A 84 -20.10 3.88 -0.55
N ASP A 85 -20.16 5.05 0.09
CA ASP A 85 -21.40 5.75 0.39
C ASP A 85 -22.10 6.25 -0.89
N ARG A 86 -21.33 6.57 -1.94
CA ARG A 86 -21.85 7.04 -3.24
C ARG A 86 -22.32 5.90 -4.15
N ILE A 87 -21.73 4.72 -4.04
CA ILE A 87 -22.08 3.55 -4.86
C ILE A 87 -23.41 2.92 -4.39
N GLY A 88 -23.81 3.11 -3.13
CA GLY A 88 -25.20 2.92 -2.69
C GLY A 88 -25.73 1.47 -2.71
N THR A 89 -24.86 0.45 -2.73
CA THR A 89 -25.28 -0.96 -2.80
C THR A 89 -25.16 -1.68 -1.45
N GLY A 90 -26.05 -1.36 -0.50
CA GLY A 90 -26.28 -2.10 0.75
C GLY A 90 -25.10 -2.21 1.74
N PRO A 91 -25.32 -2.72 2.97
CA PRO A 91 -24.33 -2.69 4.06
C PRO A 91 -23.03 -3.46 3.81
N ALA A 92 -22.99 -4.38 2.84
CA ALA A 92 -21.84 -5.27 2.60
C ALA A 92 -21.33 -5.26 1.14
N GLY A 93 -22.15 -4.85 0.16
CA GLY A 93 -21.79 -4.93 -1.26
C GLY A 93 -20.96 -3.74 -1.75
N GLY A 94 -21.27 -2.53 -1.29
CA GLY A 94 -20.60 -1.30 -1.72
C GLY A 94 -19.13 -1.20 -1.30
N LEU A 95 -18.80 -1.75 -0.13
CA LEU A 95 -17.44 -1.72 0.43
C LEU A 95 -16.46 -2.54 -0.42
N GLY A 96 -16.86 -3.75 -0.83
CA GLY A 96 -15.98 -4.62 -1.63
C GLY A 96 -15.66 -4.02 -3.00
N LEU A 97 -16.65 -3.43 -3.67
CA LEU A 97 -16.44 -2.74 -4.94
C LEU A 97 -15.57 -1.48 -4.78
N SER A 98 -15.76 -0.74 -3.69
CA SER A 98 -14.97 0.47 -3.42
C SER A 98 -13.50 0.15 -3.13
N ILE A 99 -13.24 -0.92 -2.39
CA ILE A 99 -11.88 -1.40 -2.12
C ILE A 99 -11.24 -1.93 -3.41
N ALA A 100 -11.99 -2.65 -4.26
CA ALA A 100 -11.51 -3.09 -5.56
C ALA A 100 -11.17 -1.91 -6.50
N LEU A 101 -11.96 -0.84 -6.48
CA LEU A 101 -11.67 0.39 -7.24
C LEU A 101 -10.44 1.14 -6.70
N MET A 102 -10.27 1.17 -5.38
CA MET A 102 -9.07 1.74 -4.75
C MET A 102 -7.79 1.00 -5.15
N GLN A 103 -7.90 -0.26 -5.57
CA GLN A 103 -6.77 -1.03 -6.07
C GLN A 103 -6.13 -0.42 -7.33
N VAL A 104 -6.86 0.43 -8.08
CA VAL A 104 -6.30 1.20 -9.21
C VAL A 104 -5.18 2.12 -8.75
N PHE A 105 -5.29 2.75 -7.56
CA PHE A 105 -4.20 3.55 -6.98
C PHE A 105 -2.98 2.69 -6.63
N GLY A 106 -3.21 1.45 -6.16
CA GLY A 106 -2.15 0.47 -5.93
C GLY A 106 -1.41 0.08 -7.21
N VAL A 107 -2.14 -0.17 -8.30
CA VAL A 107 -1.58 -0.49 -9.63
C VAL A 107 -0.81 0.71 -10.20
N LEU A 108 -1.35 1.92 -10.08
CA LEU A 108 -0.66 3.14 -10.49
C LEU A 108 0.63 3.35 -9.70
N GLY A 109 0.61 3.13 -8.39
CA GLY A 109 1.80 3.16 -7.55
C GLY A 109 2.86 2.15 -7.97
N ALA A 110 2.45 0.91 -8.28
CA ALA A 110 3.33 -0.11 -8.83
C ALA A 110 3.92 0.30 -10.20
N GLY A 111 3.11 0.92 -11.06
CA GLY A 111 3.55 1.45 -12.37
C GLY A 111 4.59 2.56 -12.24
N ILE A 112 4.41 3.49 -11.31
CA ILE A 112 5.39 4.56 -11.04
C ILE A 112 6.70 3.95 -10.50
N LEU A 113 6.62 2.95 -9.62
CA LEU A 113 7.80 2.25 -9.13
C LEU A 113 8.54 1.52 -10.26
N LEU A 114 7.82 0.86 -11.18
CA LEU A 114 8.40 0.23 -12.37
C LEU A 114 9.13 1.24 -13.27
N LEU A 115 8.56 2.43 -13.46
CA LEU A 115 9.19 3.51 -14.23
C LEU A 115 10.40 4.13 -13.50
N ALA A 116 10.43 4.08 -12.17
CA ALA A 116 11.56 4.54 -11.37
C ALA A 116 12.73 3.54 -11.34
N VAL A 117 12.50 2.24 -11.58
CA VAL A 117 13.56 1.20 -11.65
C VAL A 117 14.73 1.59 -12.57
N PRO A 118 14.52 2.00 -13.83
CA PRO A 118 15.63 2.40 -14.72
C PRO A 118 16.33 3.70 -14.30
N ALA A 119 15.67 4.58 -13.54
CA ALA A 119 16.26 5.84 -13.08
C ALA A 119 17.32 5.62 -11.98
N PHE A 120 17.14 4.61 -11.12
CA PHE A 120 18.11 4.27 -10.08
C PHE A 120 19.31 3.48 -10.61
N ARG A 121 19.12 2.65 -11.64
CA ARG A 121 20.20 1.86 -12.26
C ARG A 121 21.28 2.73 -12.92
N LYS A 122 20.99 4.01 -13.20
CA LYS A 122 21.94 5.00 -13.74
C LYS A 122 22.80 5.71 -12.70
N ARG A 123 22.50 5.58 -11.40
CA ARG A 123 23.23 6.25 -10.32
C ARG A 123 24.30 5.38 -9.65
N GLU A 124 24.33 4.08 -9.97
CA GLU A 124 25.30 3.10 -9.47
C GLU A 124 26.35 2.71 -10.53
N GLY A 125 26.39 3.39 -11.68
CA GLY A 125 27.34 3.16 -12.77
C GLY A 125 28.22 4.37 -13.05
#